data_AF-A0A844QI01-F1
#
_entry.id   AF-A0A844QI01-F1
#
_cell.length_a   1.000
_cell.length_b   1.000
_cell.length_c   1.000
_cell.angle_alpha   90.00
_cell.angle_beta   90.00
_cell.angle_gamma   90.00
#
_symmetry.space_group_name_H-M   'P 1'
#
loop_
_entity.id
_entity.type
_entity.pdbx_description
1 polymer ?
#
loop_
_entity_poly.entity_id
_entity_poly.type
_entity_poly.pdbx_seq_one_letter_code
_entity_poly.pdbx_strand_id
1 'polypeptide(L)'
;MRRFPTAALTFALSGSAALAMSNDAVMVTDQDVSSGVVTAEKITAEANGWLVVHRTDTQMKPGPVIGYAPLKAGDNMDVSAILQTEVKSGEMLMLMVHGEAGGMKTGVFEYTLGAKEDGPVRVDDKLVMTVISAK
;
A
#
# COMPACT_ATOMS: atom_id res chain seq x y z
N MET A 1 -60.53 21.76 -12.61
CA MET A 1 -59.44 22.58 -12.03
C MET A 1 -58.43 21.62 -11.38
N ARG A 2 -57.16 21.74 -11.82
CA ARG A 2 -55.88 21.20 -11.32
C ARG A 2 -55.79 19.76 -10.77
N ARG A 3 -55.30 18.87 -11.64
CA ARG A 3 -54.48 17.70 -11.29
C ARG A 3 -53.03 18.17 -11.05
N PHE A 4 -52.36 17.70 -10.01
CA PHE A 4 -50.92 17.89 -9.77
C PHE A 4 -50.21 16.53 -9.87
N PRO A 5 -49.18 16.36 -10.72
CA PRO A 5 -48.40 15.13 -10.79
C PRO A 5 -47.15 15.19 -9.89
N THR A 6 -46.88 14.05 -9.23
CA THR A 6 -45.57 13.45 -8.89
C THR A 6 -44.33 14.32 -8.69
N ALA A 7 -43.67 14.14 -7.54
CA ALA A 7 -42.23 14.28 -7.42
C ALA A 7 -41.67 13.09 -6.62
N ALA A 8 -40.94 12.20 -7.30
CA ALA A 8 -40.16 11.14 -6.70
C ALA A 8 -38.82 11.72 -6.21
N LEU A 9 -38.45 11.43 -4.96
CA LEU A 9 -37.19 11.87 -4.36
C LEU A 9 -36.15 10.74 -4.51
N THR A 10 -35.32 10.82 -5.54
CA THR A 10 -34.15 9.96 -5.71
C THR A 10 -33.01 10.47 -4.83
N PHE A 11 -32.64 9.70 -3.81
CA PHE A 11 -31.44 9.95 -3.01
C PHE A 11 -30.23 9.39 -3.79
N ALA A 12 -29.41 10.29 -4.34
CA ALA A 12 -28.20 9.93 -5.07
C ALA A 12 -27.13 9.38 -4.12
N LEU A 13 -26.58 8.21 -4.45
CA LEU A 13 -25.41 7.63 -3.78
C LEU A 13 -24.22 8.60 -3.87
N SER A 14 -23.72 9.07 -2.73
CA SER A 14 -22.38 9.65 -2.62
C SER A 14 -21.40 8.53 -2.25
N GLY A 15 -21.03 7.74 -3.25
CA GLY A 15 -19.86 6.87 -3.15
C GLY A 15 -18.62 7.75 -3.16
N SER A 16 -17.98 7.92 -2.01
CA SER A 16 -16.62 8.48 -1.96
C SER A 16 -15.69 7.44 -2.59
N ALA A 17 -15.41 7.57 -3.88
CA ALA A 17 -14.32 6.85 -4.50
C ALA A 17 -13.03 7.33 -3.82
N ALA A 18 -12.44 6.47 -3.00
CA ALA A 18 -11.09 6.66 -2.50
C ALA A 18 -10.19 6.88 -3.72
N LEU A 19 -9.55 8.05 -3.79
CA LEU A 19 -8.49 8.32 -4.76
C LEU A 19 -7.31 7.42 -4.38
N ALA A 20 -7.32 6.18 -4.86
CA ALA A 20 -6.15 5.33 -4.89
C ALA A 20 -5.14 6.03 -5.81
N MET A 21 -4.12 6.66 -5.23
CA MET A 21 -2.88 6.94 -5.95
C MET A 21 -2.17 5.60 -6.20
N SER A 22 -2.78 4.70 -6.98
CA SER A 22 -2.12 3.49 -7.44
C SER A 22 -1.21 3.88 -8.60
N ASN A 23 0.10 3.78 -8.39
CA ASN A 23 0.97 3.51 -9.53
C ASN A 23 0.77 2.03 -9.88
N ASP A 24 0.57 1.71 -11.16
CA ASP A 24 0.35 0.33 -11.67
C ASP A 24 1.46 -0.68 -11.27
N ALA A 25 2.54 -0.18 -10.69
CA ALA A 25 3.66 -0.96 -10.16
C ALA A 25 3.34 -1.73 -8.86
N VAL A 26 2.32 -1.36 -8.08
CA VAL A 26 1.92 -2.09 -6.85
C VAL A 26 0.43 -2.42 -6.92
N MET A 27 0.11 -3.61 -7.44
CA MET A 27 -1.25 -4.13 -7.53
C MET A 27 -1.61 -4.86 -6.23
N VAL A 28 -2.39 -4.20 -5.40
CA VAL A 28 -2.88 -4.73 -4.13
C VAL A 28 -4.22 -4.09 -3.82
N THR A 29 -5.12 -4.87 -3.24
CA THR A 29 -6.45 -4.41 -2.84
C THR A 29 -6.66 -4.56 -1.35
N ASP A 30 -7.69 -3.87 -0.87
CA ASP A 30 -8.33 -4.14 0.41
C ASP A 30 -8.53 -5.65 0.62
N GLN A 31 -8.11 -6.15 1.79
CA GLN A 31 -8.14 -7.58 2.11
C GLN A 31 -8.22 -7.79 3.62
N ASP A 32 -8.67 -8.99 4.02
CA ASP A 32 -8.58 -9.44 5.40
C ASP A 32 -7.12 -9.80 5.71
N VAL A 33 -6.57 -9.14 6.74
CA VAL A 33 -5.19 -9.33 7.22
C VAL A 33 -5.15 -9.89 8.64
N SER A 34 -6.28 -10.42 9.14
CA SER A 34 -6.39 -11.01 10.49
C SER A 34 -5.45 -12.21 10.70
N SER A 35 -5.01 -12.85 9.61
CA SER A 35 -3.98 -13.89 9.61
C SER A 35 -2.56 -13.36 9.84
N GLY A 36 -2.36 -12.05 9.90
CA GLY A 36 -1.06 -11.40 10.04
C GLY A 36 -0.25 -11.35 8.75
N VAL A 37 -0.90 -11.46 7.58
CA VAL A 37 -0.25 -11.38 6.27
C VAL A 37 -1.02 -10.42 5.37
N VAL A 38 -0.29 -9.64 4.59
CA VAL A 38 -0.83 -8.88 3.47
C VAL A 38 -0.18 -9.34 2.18
N THR A 39 -0.98 -9.54 1.14
CA THR A 39 -0.52 -10.03 -0.16
C THR A 39 -0.78 -9.01 -1.24
N ALA A 40 0.27 -8.65 -1.99
CA ALA A 40 0.15 -7.92 -3.25
C ALA A 40 0.07 -8.92 -4.41
N GLU A 41 -0.91 -8.74 -5.29
CA GLU A 41 -1.10 -9.61 -6.46
C GLU A 41 0.10 -9.51 -7.40
N LYS A 42 0.58 -8.29 -7.63
CA LYS A 42 1.73 -8.02 -8.48
C LYS A 42 2.49 -6.79 -8.01
N ILE A 43 3.82 -6.88 -8.03
CA ILE A 43 4.71 -5.74 -7.86
C ILE A 43 5.77 -5.74 -8.97
N THR A 44 5.86 -4.65 -9.72
CA THR A 44 6.93 -4.43 -10.69
C THR A 44 8.01 -3.56 -10.05
N ALA A 45 9.21 -4.10 -9.87
CA ALA A 45 10.35 -3.41 -9.30
C ALA A 45 11.45 -3.21 -10.35
N GLU A 46 12.04 -2.02 -10.42
CA GLU A 46 13.14 -1.76 -11.37
C GLU A 46 14.45 -2.47 -11.00
N ALA A 47 14.62 -2.75 -9.71
CA ALA A 47 15.79 -3.41 -9.13
C ALA A 47 15.36 -4.33 -7.98
N ASN A 48 16.31 -5.09 -7.45
CA ASN A 48 16.09 -5.82 -6.20
C ASN A 48 15.82 -4.83 -5.05
N GLY A 49 14.94 -5.23 -4.15
CA GLY A 49 14.43 -4.33 -3.13
C GLY A 49 13.46 -5.04 -2.20
N TRP A 50 12.53 -4.24 -1.66
CA TRP A 50 11.62 -4.68 -0.62
C TRP A 50 10.23 -4.11 -0.87
N LEU A 51 9.23 -4.96 -0.70
CA LEU A 51 7.90 -4.49 -0.36
C LEU A 51 7.93 -4.16 1.12
N VAL A 52 7.58 -2.93 1.48
CA VAL A 52 7.53 -2.46 2.86
C VAL A 52 6.10 -2.04 3.17
N VAL A 53 5.59 -2.52 4.30
CA VAL A 53 4.25 -2.24 4.78
C VAL A 53 4.34 -1.24 5.92
N HIS A 54 3.87 -0.03 5.69
CA HIS A 54 3.73 1.00 6.71
C HIS A 54 2.31 1.04 7.24
N ARG A 55 2.13 1.33 8.53
CA ARG A 55 0.87 1.92 9.00
C ARG A 55 0.74 3.33 8.42
N THR A 56 -0.46 3.72 7.99
CA THR A 56 -0.77 5.09 7.56
C THR A 56 -2.13 5.50 8.09
N ASP A 57 -2.48 6.76 7.90
CA ASP A 57 -3.80 7.32 8.19
C ASP A 57 -4.28 8.17 7.01
N THR A 58 -5.31 8.99 7.26
CA THR A 58 -5.90 9.91 6.28
C THR A 58 -4.95 11.01 5.80
N GLN A 59 -3.81 11.23 6.47
CA GLN A 59 -2.76 12.13 6.00
C GLN A 59 -1.89 11.51 4.90
N MET A 60 -2.05 10.21 4.62
CA MET A 60 -1.34 9.47 3.57
C MET A 60 0.19 9.58 3.69
N LYS A 61 0.69 9.52 4.94
CA LYS A 61 2.12 9.55 5.25
C LYS A 61 2.57 8.17 5.74
N PRO A 62 3.75 7.69 5.31
CA PRO A 62 4.28 6.44 5.85
C PRO A 62 4.58 6.62 7.34
N GLY A 63 3.90 5.82 8.17
CA GLY A 63 4.16 5.68 9.59
C GLY A 63 5.17 4.56 9.87
N PRO A 64 5.08 3.87 11.02
CA PRO A 64 6.00 2.79 11.34
C PRO A 64 5.87 1.63 10.35
N VAL A 65 7.00 1.00 10.04
CA VAL A 65 7.03 -0.27 9.29
C VAL A 65 6.52 -1.38 10.19
N ILE A 66 5.59 -2.15 9.66
CA ILE A 66 4.97 -3.28 10.35
C ILE A 66 5.07 -4.58 9.55
N GLY A 67 5.78 -4.61 8.43
CA GLY A 67 5.98 -5.81 7.63
C GLY A 67 6.83 -5.51 6.40
N TYR A 68 7.46 -6.55 5.85
CA TYR A 68 8.22 -6.44 4.61
C TYR A 68 8.37 -7.80 3.92
N ALA A 69 8.67 -7.77 2.62
CA ALA A 69 9.00 -8.94 1.82
C ALA A 69 10.06 -8.58 0.75
N PRO A 70 10.97 -9.50 0.41
CA PRO A 70 11.97 -9.24 -0.63
C PRO A 70 11.33 -9.17 -2.02
N LEU A 71 11.87 -8.30 -2.87
CA LEU A 71 11.51 -8.15 -4.27
C LEU A 71 12.73 -8.39 -5.14
N LYS A 72 12.51 -9.02 -6.30
CA LYS A 72 13.48 -9.11 -7.38
C LYS A 72 13.17 -8.05 -8.43
N ALA A 73 14.19 -7.62 -9.17
CA ALA A 73 13.99 -6.82 -10.38
C ALA A 73 13.01 -7.52 -11.35
N GLY A 74 12.10 -6.74 -11.93
CA GLY A 74 11.02 -7.20 -12.79
C GLY A 74 9.70 -7.42 -12.04
N ASP A 75 8.88 -8.32 -12.58
CA ASP A 75 7.56 -8.65 -12.05
C ASP A 75 7.66 -9.68 -10.91
N ASN A 76 7.03 -9.36 -9.78
CA ASN A 76 6.89 -10.22 -8.61
C ASN A 76 5.40 -10.49 -8.41
N MET A 77 5.01 -11.77 -8.40
CA MET A 77 3.61 -12.18 -8.22
C MET A 77 3.38 -12.69 -6.81
N ASP A 78 2.16 -12.52 -6.28
CA ASP A 78 1.70 -13.08 -5.01
C ASP A 78 2.65 -12.76 -3.82
N VAL A 79 3.14 -11.53 -3.78
CA VAL A 79 4.13 -11.10 -2.79
C VAL A 79 3.46 -10.96 -1.43
N SER A 80 3.79 -11.88 -0.52
CA SER A 80 3.24 -11.94 0.82
C SER A 80 4.21 -11.31 1.83
N ALA A 81 3.78 -10.26 2.53
CA ALA A 81 4.51 -9.65 3.62
C ALA A 81 3.91 -10.08 4.97
N ILE A 82 4.75 -10.63 5.84
CA ILE A 82 4.36 -11.01 7.20
C ILE A 82 4.31 -9.74 8.05
N LEU A 83 3.17 -9.51 8.68
CA LEU A 83 2.95 -8.40 9.59
C LEU A 83 3.55 -8.74 10.96
N GLN A 84 4.38 -7.84 11.46
CA GLN A 84 5.09 -7.95 12.74
C GLN A 84 4.26 -7.40 13.91
N THR A 85 3.16 -6.72 13.61
CA THR A 85 2.20 -6.22 14.59
C THR A 85 0.79 -6.57 14.15
N GLU A 86 -0.10 -6.80 15.11
CA GLU A 86 -1.53 -6.97 14.84
C GLU A 86 -2.08 -5.75 14.09
N VAL A 87 -2.96 -5.99 13.12
CA VAL A 87 -3.67 -4.96 12.36
C VAL A 87 -5.17 -5.20 12.51
N LYS A 88 -5.90 -4.15 12.85
CA LYS A 88 -7.35 -4.21 13.03
C LYS A 88 -8.07 -3.89 11.73
N SER A 89 -9.26 -4.46 11.55
CA SER A 89 -10.17 -4.07 10.46
C SER A 89 -10.40 -2.55 10.45
N GLY A 90 -10.34 -1.96 9.27
CA GLY A 90 -10.43 -0.52 9.04
C GLY A 90 -9.11 0.26 9.18
N GLU A 91 -8.04 -0.35 9.68
CA GLU A 91 -6.71 0.30 9.66
C GLU A 91 -6.19 0.41 8.22
N MET A 92 -5.49 1.52 7.93
CA MET A 92 -4.93 1.78 6.61
C MET A 92 -3.45 1.36 6.55
N LEU A 93 -3.11 0.60 5.51
CA LEU A 93 -1.76 0.12 5.26
C LEU A 93 -1.23 0.72 3.96
N MET A 94 0.01 1.19 3.98
CA MET A 94 0.71 1.70 2.81
C MET A 94 1.79 0.68 2.40
N LEU A 95 1.57 0.04 1.27
CA LEU A 95 2.51 -0.88 0.65
C LEU A 95 3.40 -0.09 -0.30
N MET A 96 4.68 0.00 0.03
CA MET A 96 5.65 0.86 -0.65
C MET A 96 6.87 0.05 -1.10
N VAL A 97 7.36 0.35 -2.30
CA VAL A 97 8.60 -0.26 -2.82
C VAL A 97 9.80 0.50 -2.28
N HIS A 98 10.71 -0.22 -1.65
CA HIS A 98 12.01 0.26 -1.20
C HIS A 98 13.12 -0.41 -2.00
N GLY A 99 14.21 0.31 -2.25
CA GLY A 99 15.38 -0.21 -2.95
C GLY A 99 16.42 -0.78 -1.99
N GLU A 100 17.18 -1.77 -2.44
CA GLU A 100 18.25 -2.42 -1.65
C GLU A 100 19.62 -1.72 -1.83
N ALA A 101 19.82 -0.94 -2.90
CA ALA A 101 21.09 -0.26 -3.17
C ALA A 101 21.42 0.87 -2.17
N GLY A 102 20.46 1.20 -1.30
CA GLY A 102 20.59 2.14 -0.19
C GLY A 102 21.26 1.52 1.02
N GLY A 103 21.00 0.23 1.30
CA GLY A 103 21.53 -0.49 2.44
C GLY A 103 23.04 -0.73 2.43
N MET A 104 23.52 -1.11 3.60
CA MET A 104 24.89 -1.55 3.88
C MET A 104 25.09 -3.04 3.60
N LYS A 105 24.03 -3.85 3.67
CA LYS A 105 24.07 -5.31 3.52
C LYS A 105 23.09 -5.81 2.46
N THR A 106 23.64 -6.46 1.44
CA THR A 106 22.83 -7.18 0.44
C THR A 106 22.03 -8.31 1.10
N GLY A 107 20.75 -8.39 0.78
CA GLY A 107 19.80 -9.41 1.21
C GLY A 107 19.23 -9.20 2.62
N VAL A 108 19.51 -8.06 3.25
CA VAL A 108 19.00 -7.72 4.59
C VAL A 108 18.27 -6.39 4.53
N PHE A 109 16.98 -6.38 4.87
CA PHE A 109 16.21 -5.14 4.92
C PHE A 109 16.72 -4.25 6.06
N GLU A 110 17.22 -3.07 5.73
CA GLU A 110 17.80 -2.13 6.70
C GLU A 110 16.91 -0.89 6.89
N TYR A 111 16.14 -0.92 7.98
CA TYR A 111 15.22 0.16 8.38
C TYR A 111 15.49 0.57 9.84
N THR A 112 16.52 1.39 10.09
CA THR A 112 16.75 2.05 11.39
C THR A 112 17.69 3.28 11.30
N LEU A 113 17.35 4.28 12.13
CA LEU A 113 17.83 5.67 12.26
C LEU A 113 19.36 5.89 12.41
N GLY A 114 20.16 5.63 11.39
CA GLY A 114 21.57 6.06 11.42
C GLY A 114 22.50 5.58 10.31
N ALA A 115 22.02 4.72 9.40
CA ALA A 115 22.80 4.30 8.23
C ALA A 115 22.20 4.88 6.94
N LYS A 116 22.89 4.66 5.82
CA LYS A 116 22.26 4.78 4.50
C LYS A 116 21.17 3.69 4.46
N GLU A 117 19.90 4.10 4.45
CA GLU A 117 18.76 3.19 4.61
C GLU A 117 18.30 2.64 3.25
N ASP A 118 17.65 1.47 3.29
CA ASP A 118 16.85 0.97 2.17
C ASP A 118 15.63 1.88 2.00
N GLY A 119 15.82 2.96 1.25
CA GLY A 119 14.86 4.04 1.09
C GLY A 119 13.78 3.77 0.04
N PRO A 120 12.71 4.56 0.05
CA PRO A 120 11.60 4.39 -0.88
C PRO A 120 12.00 4.75 -2.31
N VAL A 121 11.59 3.91 -3.25
CA VAL A 121 11.79 4.11 -4.69
C VAL A 121 10.85 5.21 -5.18
N ARG A 122 11.38 6.06 -6.06
CA ARG A 122 10.62 7.10 -6.76
C ARG A 122 10.78 6.95 -8.26
N VAL A 123 9.67 7.04 -8.97
CA VAL A 123 9.61 7.16 -10.44
C VAL A 123 8.96 8.50 -10.74
N ASP A 124 9.64 9.33 -11.53
CA ASP A 124 9.21 10.72 -11.82
C ASP A 124 8.88 11.53 -10.54
N ASP A 125 9.77 11.44 -9.54
CA ASP A 125 9.65 12.05 -8.20
C ASP A 125 8.45 11.58 -7.35
N LYS A 126 7.68 10.57 -7.81
CA LYS A 126 6.54 10.01 -7.09
C LYS A 126 6.89 8.69 -6.43
N LEU A 127 6.40 8.49 -5.20
CA LEU A 127 6.54 7.23 -4.48
C LEU A 127 5.85 6.09 -5.23
N VAL A 128 6.51 4.94 -5.28
CA VAL A 128 5.93 3.70 -5.79
C VAL A 128 5.22 3.00 -4.64
N MET A 129 3.92 3.23 -4.50
CA MET A 129 3.12 2.70 -3.40
C MET A 129 1.64 2.58 -3.75
N THR A 130 0.93 1.79 -2.94
CA THR A 130 -0.53 1.70 -2.90
C THR A 130 -0.99 1.64 -1.45
N VAL A 131 -2.11 2.28 -1.14
CA VAL A 131 -2.73 2.23 0.18
C VAL A 131 -3.98 1.37 0.13
N ILE A 132 -4.13 0.49 1.12
CA ILE A 132 -5.30 -0.37 1.30
C ILE A 132 -5.89 -0.18 2.69
N SER A 133 -7.14 -0.59 2.84
CA SER A 133 -7.79 -0.77 4.14
C SER A 133 -7.88 -2.24 4.48
N ALA A 134 -7.44 -2.60 5.68
CA ALA A 134 -7.67 -3.92 6.27
C ALA A 134 -9.18 -4.16 6.41
N LYS A 135 -9.66 -5.36 6.06
CA LYS A 135 -11.05 -5.79 6.21
C LYS A 135 -11.26 -6.66 7.43
#